data_AF-A0A524E0B4-F1
#
_entry.id   AF-A0A524E0B4-F1
#
_cell.length_a   1.000
_cell.length_b   1.000
_cell.length_c   1.000
_cell.angle_alpha   90.00
_cell.angle_beta   90.00
_cell.angle_gamma   90.00
#
_symmetry.space_group_name_H-M   'P 1'
#
loop_
_entity.id
_entity.type
_entity.pdbx_description
1 polymer ?
#
loop_
_entity_poly.entity_id
_entity_poly.type
_entity_poly.pdbx_seq_one_letter_code
_entity_poly.pdbx_strand_id
1 'polypeptide(L)'
;MQIYLLGVRGGLTKVPKVDFNEDKAYLIDDYKTIYLWFGNNIPKKQKEFCTKKADKLNIKRDNSASIQIMTQKKEYGSFLAIKDILKEGMATDHSVARRPELEINYDDTIELIDAGLDPDMTAEITLKAHDISAEKKSYKELCRLLAEKQLIILKGKRKVAEKEIKEKAKEIFNSSCSYEELCWLIAELDLLIDKKNID
;
A
#
# COMPACT_ATOMS: atom_id res chain seq x y z
N MET A 1 2.64 -1.74 8.33
CA MET A 1 2.04 -2.04 9.63
C MET A 1 2.94 -3.02 10.37
N GLN A 2 3.10 -2.88 11.68
CA GLN A 2 3.96 -3.71 12.52
C GLN A 2 3.15 -4.29 13.68
N ILE A 3 3.37 -5.56 14.01
CA ILE A 3 2.63 -6.27 15.06
C ILE A 3 3.61 -6.73 16.12
N TYR A 4 3.27 -6.48 17.38
CA TYR A 4 4.06 -6.87 18.53
C TYR A 4 3.20 -7.59 19.57
N LEU A 5 3.72 -8.68 20.12
CA LEU A 5 3.26 -9.25 21.37
C LEU A 5 3.80 -8.42 22.53
N LEU A 6 2.92 -8.04 23.45
CA LEU A 6 3.25 -7.27 24.65
C LEU A 6 3.50 -8.17 25.85
N GLY A 7 4.71 -8.11 26.40
CA GLY A 7 5.05 -8.76 27.66
C GLY A 7 4.47 -8.06 28.88
N VAL A 8 4.55 -8.71 30.05
CA VAL A 8 3.97 -8.26 31.32
C VAL A 8 4.39 -6.83 31.74
N ARG A 9 5.60 -6.40 31.34
CA ARG A 9 6.15 -5.06 31.63
C ARG A 9 6.21 -4.14 30.39
N GLY A 10 5.41 -4.41 29.36
CA GLY A 10 5.43 -3.64 28.10
C GLY A 10 6.66 -3.93 27.23
N GLY A 11 7.26 -5.11 27.37
CA GLY A 11 8.25 -5.61 26.41
C GLY A 11 7.58 -5.84 25.05
N LEU A 12 8.26 -5.56 23.95
CA LEU A 12 7.73 -5.71 22.60
C LEU A 12 8.48 -6.83 21.89
N THR A 13 7.76 -7.89 21.51
CA THR A 13 8.28 -8.96 20.66
C THR A 13 7.58 -8.88 19.32
N LYS A 14 8.31 -8.62 18.24
CA LYS A 14 7.73 -8.56 16.89
C LYS A 14 7.18 -9.93 16.50
N VAL A 15 5.95 -9.97 16.00
CA VAL A 15 5.29 -11.21 15.55
C VAL A 15 4.70 -11.00 14.15
N PRO A 16 4.62 -12.05 13.32
CA PRO A 16 4.07 -11.93 11.96
C PRO A 16 2.53 -11.87 11.94
N LYS A 17 1.87 -12.39 12.99
CA LYS A 17 0.41 -12.51 13.09
C LYS A 17 -0.08 -12.51 14.53
N VAL A 18 -1.40 -12.37 14.70
CA VAL A 18 -2.10 -12.31 15.98
C VAL A 18 -3.08 -13.49 16.10
N ASP A 19 -3.02 -14.24 17.21
CA ASP A 19 -3.97 -15.34 17.47
C ASP A 19 -5.20 -14.91 18.28
N PHE A 20 -5.21 -13.69 18.80
CA PHE A 20 -6.27 -13.12 19.65
C PHE A 20 -6.62 -13.98 20.87
N ASN A 21 -5.62 -14.64 21.45
CA ASN A 21 -5.75 -15.37 22.68
C ASN A 21 -6.08 -14.44 23.88
N GLU A 22 -6.93 -14.92 24.79
CA GLU A 22 -7.44 -14.13 25.92
C GLU A 22 -6.40 -13.80 27.01
N ASP A 23 -5.27 -14.50 27.03
CA ASP A 23 -4.15 -14.28 27.95
C ASP A 23 -3.04 -13.41 27.32
N LYS A 24 -3.26 -12.89 26.11
CA LYS A 24 -2.26 -12.12 25.36
C LYS A 24 -2.67 -10.67 25.16
N ALA A 25 -1.65 -9.83 24.96
CA ALA A 25 -1.80 -8.43 24.63
C ALA A 25 -0.98 -8.11 23.39
N TYR A 26 -1.53 -7.30 22.49
CA TYR A 26 -0.89 -6.96 21.23
C TYR A 26 -0.84 -5.45 21.02
N LEU A 27 0.28 -4.98 20.47
CA LEU A 27 0.43 -3.64 19.92
C LEU A 27 0.51 -3.77 18.40
N ILE A 28 -0.43 -3.12 17.71
CA ILE A 28 -0.48 -3.08 16.25
C ILE A 28 -0.29 -1.63 15.83
N ASP A 29 0.71 -1.39 15.00
CA ASP A 29 1.14 -0.06 14.58
C ASP A 29 0.98 0.08 13.07
N ASP A 30 -0.03 0.84 12.65
CA ASP A 30 -0.31 1.12 11.23
C ASP A 30 0.28 2.47 10.76
N TYR A 31 1.19 3.06 11.56
CA TYR A 31 1.78 4.39 11.43
C TYR A 31 0.85 5.56 11.81
N LYS A 32 -0.44 5.50 11.49
CA LYS A 32 -1.42 6.55 11.84
C LYS A 32 -2.12 6.28 13.17
N THR A 33 -2.20 5.01 13.55
CA THR A 33 -2.91 4.49 14.71
C THR A 33 -2.07 3.39 15.35
N ILE A 34 -1.95 3.47 16.67
CA ILE A 34 -1.39 2.42 17.52
C ILE A 34 -2.57 1.77 18.23
N TYR A 35 -2.93 0.56 17.81
CA TYR A 35 -3.93 -0.25 18.49
C TYR A 35 -3.29 -1.04 19.61
N LEU A 36 -3.85 -0.92 20.82
CA LEU A 36 -3.58 -1.78 21.96
C LEU A 36 -4.75 -2.72 22.15
N TRP A 37 -4.57 -3.98 21.78
CA TRP A 37 -5.56 -5.02 21.99
C TRP A 37 -5.20 -5.85 23.21
N PHE A 38 -6.15 -6.02 24.12
CA PHE A 38 -5.98 -6.83 25.33
C PHE A 38 -6.96 -8.00 25.36
N GLY A 39 -6.44 -9.20 25.57
CA GLY A 39 -7.24 -10.36 25.94
C GLY A 39 -7.97 -10.14 27.27
N ASN A 40 -9.05 -10.90 27.47
CA ASN A 40 -9.91 -10.73 28.64
C ASN A 40 -9.21 -11.00 29.98
N ASN A 41 -8.22 -11.90 30.00
CA ASN A 41 -7.54 -12.32 31.23
C ASN A 41 -6.34 -11.43 31.60
N ILE A 42 -6.04 -10.39 30.80
CA ILE A 42 -4.93 -9.50 31.07
C ILE A 42 -5.20 -8.64 32.33
N PRO A 43 -4.32 -8.67 33.35
CA PRO A 43 -4.48 -7.87 34.56
C PRO A 43 -4.39 -6.36 34.30
N LYS A 44 -5.17 -5.55 35.04
CA LYS A 44 -5.18 -4.08 34.92
C LYS A 44 -3.77 -3.46 34.97
N LYS A 45 -2.92 -3.93 35.88
CA LYS A 45 -1.54 -3.46 36.04
C LYS A 45 -0.68 -3.69 34.79
N GLN A 46 -0.87 -4.82 34.09
CA GLN A 46 -0.19 -5.09 32.83
C GLN A 46 -0.72 -4.16 31.72
N LYS A 47 -2.03 -3.92 31.66
CA LYS A 47 -2.62 -2.96 30.71
C LYS A 47 -2.00 -1.58 30.87
N GLU A 48 -1.86 -1.08 32.11
CA GLU A 48 -1.23 0.21 32.41
C GLU A 48 0.23 0.29 31.92
N PHE A 49 1.04 -0.76 32.11
CA PHE A 49 2.41 -0.80 31.60
C PHE A 49 2.45 -0.76 30.06
N CYS A 50 1.56 -1.49 29.41
CA CYS A 50 1.46 -1.53 27.96
C CYS A 50 1.00 -0.20 27.37
N THR A 51 0.01 0.46 27.98
CA THR A 51 -0.43 1.81 27.60
C THR A 51 0.71 2.81 27.70
N LYS A 52 1.41 2.86 28.84
CA LYS A 52 2.59 3.73 29.01
C LYS A 52 3.68 3.46 27.96
N LYS A 53 3.81 2.21 27.51
CA LYS A 53 4.76 1.85 26.45
C LYS A 53 4.33 2.41 25.09
N ALA A 54 3.05 2.31 24.74
CA ALA A 54 2.51 2.89 23.51
C ALA A 54 2.61 4.42 23.52
N ASP A 55 2.31 5.07 24.65
CA ASP A 55 2.47 6.52 24.80
C ASP A 55 3.91 6.95 24.54
N LYS A 56 4.88 6.28 25.16
CA LYS A 56 6.31 6.54 24.91
C LYS A 56 6.72 6.31 23.46
N LEU A 57 6.09 5.36 22.77
CA LEU A 57 6.35 5.10 21.36
C LEU A 57 5.79 6.22 20.48
N ASN A 58 4.61 6.73 20.80
CA ASN A 58 3.98 7.83 20.08
C ASN A 58 4.67 9.18 20.32
N ILE A 59 5.11 9.46 21.55
CA ILE A 59 5.88 10.66 21.89
C ILE A 59 7.16 10.75 21.06
N LYS A 60 7.84 9.61 20.83
CA LYS A 60 9.03 9.56 19.95
C LYS A 60 8.75 9.88 18.49
N ARG A 61 7.48 9.93 18.09
CA ARG A 61 7.00 10.28 16.76
C ARG A 61 6.25 11.62 16.77
N ASP A 62 6.55 12.48 17.74
CA ASP A 62 5.89 13.78 17.93
C ASP A 62 4.36 13.68 18.04
N ASN A 63 3.86 12.59 18.63
CA ASN A 63 2.44 12.29 18.79
C ASN A 63 1.65 12.26 17.46
N SER A 64 2.31 11.86 16.37
CA SER A 64 1.70 11.77 15.03
C SER A 64 0.66 10.65 14.85
N ALA A 65 0.56 9.70 15.80
CA ALA A 65 -0.41 8.62 15.75
C ALA A 65 -1.52 8.76 16.80
N SER A 66 -2.72 8.27 16.49
CA SER A 66 -3.80 8.07 17.48
C SER A 66 -3.58 6.76 18.24
N ILE A 67 -3.84 6.73 19.55
CA ILE A 67 -3.75 5.48 20.34
C ILE A 67 -5.17 4.98 20.60
N GLN A 68 -5.46 3.75 20.18
CA GLN A 68 -6.76 3.11 20.40
C GLN A 68 -6.59 1.89 21.29
N ILE A 69 -7.20 1.96 22.48
CA ILE A 69 -7.18 0.85 23.44
C ILE A 69 -8.48 0.08 23.33
N MET A 70 -8.38 -1.25 23.28
CA MET A 70 -9.53 -2.14 23.21
C MET A 70 -9.29 -3.43 24.00
N THR A 71 -10.40 -4.03 24.43
CA THR A 71 -10.42 -5.35 25.07
C THR A 71 -11.17 -6.32 24.17
N GLN A 72 -10.79 -7.59 24.20
CA GLN A 72 -11.44 -8.66 23.47
C GLN A 72 -12.96 -8.65 23.64
N LYS A 73 -13.70 -8.90 22.54
CA LYS A 73 -15.17 -8.80 22.43
C LYS A 73 -15.73 -7.38 22.60
N LYS A 74 -14.86 -6.36 22.66
CA LYS A 74 -15.21 -4.92 22.68
C LYS A 74 -14.37 -4.15 21.66
N GLU A 75 -13.96 -4.81 20.58
CA GLU A 75 -13.23 -4.18 19.48
C GLU A 75 -14.15 -3.24 18.68
N TYR A 76 -13.60 -2.11 18.25
CA TYR A 76 -14.30 -1.17 17.37
C TYR A 76 -14.53 -1.79 15.98
N GLY A 77 -15.58 -1.35 15.28
CA GLY A 77 -15.88 -1.83 13.92
C GLY A 77 -14.72 -1.67 12.93
N SER A 78 -13.98 -0.57 13.02
CA SER A 78 -12.76 -0.32 12.23
C SER A 78 -11.67 -1.36 12.48
N PHE A 79 -11.52 -1.83 13.71
CA PHE A 79 -10.56 -2.87 14.05
C PHE A 79 -11.01 -4.25 13.57
N LEU A 80 -12.31 -4.53 13.63
CA LEU A 80 -12.87 -5.79 13.12
C LEU A 80 -12.58 -5.96 11.62
N ALA A 81 -12.61 -4.88 10.84
CA ALA A 81 -12.29 -4.90 9.40
C ALA A 81 -10.86 -5.37 9.09
N ILE A 82 -9.90 -5.16 10.00
CA ILE A 82 -8.50 -5.59 9.82
C ILE A 82 -8.16 -6.87 10.59
N LYS A 83 -9.10 -7.39 11.40
CA LYS A 83 -8.85 -8.49 12.34
C LYS A 83 -8.43 -9.78 11.65
N ASP A 84 -9.05 -10.12 10.53
CA ASP A 84 -8.74 -11.35 9.81
C ASP A 84 -7.38 -11.27 9.10
N ILE A 85 -7.03 -10.10 8.53
CA ILE A 85 -5.69 -9.82 8.00
C ILE A 85 -4.62 -10.02 9.09
N LEU A 86 -4.89 -9.56 10.32
CA LEU A 86 -3.97 -9.73 11.45
C LEU A 86 -3.81 -11.20 11.87
N LYS A 87 -4.84 -12.04 11.70
CA LYS A 87 -4.78 -13.49 11.99
C LYS A 87 -4.01 -14.26 10.94
N GLU A 88 -4.27 -13.97 9.67
CA GLU A 88 -3.56 -14.57 8.54
C GLU A 88 -2.07 -14.21 8.59
N GLY A 89 -1.78 -13.01 9.07
CA GLY A 89 -0.45 -12.46 9.17
C GLY A 89 -0.14 -11.59 7.96
N MET A 90 0.70 -10.58 8.18
CA MET A 90 1.26 -9.88 7.03
C MET A 90 2.36 -10.75 6.45
N ALA A 91 2.26 -11.09 5.17
CA ALA A 91 3.32 -11.81 4.47
C ALA A 91 4.66 -11.07 4.67
N THR A 92 5.51 -11.61 5.53
CA THR A 92 6.85 -11.11 5.76
C THR A 92 7.79 -11.91 4.86
N ASP A 93 8.29 -11.22 3.84
CA ASP A 93 9.32 -11.57 2.87
C ASP A 93 8.98 -12.32 1.58
N HIS A 94 9.22 -11.56 0.49
CA HIS A 94 9.82 -11.95 -0.79
C HIS A 94 9.04 -12.88 -1.72
N SER A 95 7.86 -12.43 -2.10
CA SER A 95 7.52 -12.02 -3.47
C SER A 95 6.03 -11.76 -3.39
N VAL A 96 5.59 -10.51 -3.60
CA VAL A 96 4.16 -10.36 -3.79
C VAL A 96 3.89 -11.10 -5.09
N ALA A 97 3.15 -12.21 -5.01
CA ALA A 97 2.76 -12.94 -6.20
C ALA A 97 2.17 -11.92 -7.16
N ARG A 98 2.69 -11.90 -8.40
CA ARG A 98 2.18 -10.97 -9.40
C ARG A 98 0.68 -11.21 -9.51
N ARG A 99 -0.07 -10.11 -9.54
CA ARG A 99 -1.48 -10.20 -9.86
C ARG A 99 -1.61 -10.80 -11.27
N PRO A 100 -2.75 -11.44 -11.58
CA PRO A 100 -3.07 -11.77 -12.97
C PRO A 100 -2.83 -10.56 -13.86
N GLU A 101 -2.32 -10.80 -15.07
CA GLU A 101 -2.12 -9.72 -16.04
C GLU A 101 -3.46 -9.02 -16.32
N LEU A 102 -3.40 -7.69 -16.42
CA LEU A 102 -4.56 -6.89 -16.82
C LEU A 102 -4.88 -7.22 -18.28
N GLU A 103 -6.13 -7.60 -18.54
CA GLU A 103 -6.62 -7.73 -19.91
C GLU A 103 -6.85 -6.32 -20.49
N ILE A 104 -6.04 -5.95 -21.48
CA ILE A 104 -6.22 -4.72 -22.24
C ILE A 104 -7.23 -5.03 -23.35
N ASN A 105 -8.45 -4.51 -23.23
CA ASN A 105 -9.55 -4.72 -24.18
C ASN A 105 -9.36 -3.86 -25.45
N TYR A 106 -8.24 -4.02 -26.13
CA TYR A 106 -7.87 -3.23 -27.31
C TYR A 106 -8.84 -3.47 -28.47
N ASP A 107 -9.11 -4.73 -28.81
CA ASP A 107 -9.98 -5.09 -29.94
C ASP A 107 -11.40 -4.52 -29.75
N ASP A 108 -12.00 -4.73 -28.56
CA ASP A 108 -13.29 -4.15 -28.21
C ASP A 108 -13.28 -2.61 -28.30
N THR A 109 -12.18 -1.97 -27.88
CA THR A 109 -12.05 -0.50 -27.92
C THR A 109 -12.01 0.00 -29.37
N ILE A 110 -11.30 -0.68 -30.26
CA ILE A 110 -11.24 -0.35 -31.69
C ILE A 110 -12.60 -0.57 -32.34
N GLU A 111 -13.29 -1.68 -32.05
CA GLU A 111 -14.62 -1.95 -32.61
C GLU A 111 -15.64 -0.85 -32.26
N LEU A 112 -15.61 -0.35 -31.03
CA LEU A 112 -16.47 0.75 -30.59
C LEU A 112 -16.14 2.06 -31.33
N ILE A 113 -14.85 2.38 -31.51
CA ILE A 113 -14.41 3.58 -32.24
C ILE A 113 -14.81 3.47 -33.72
N ASP A 114 -14.61 2.32 -34.34
CA ASP A 114 -14.99 2.06 -35.73
C ASP A 114 -16.52 2.13 -35.94
N ALA A 115 -17.30 1.80 -34.90
CA ALA A 115 -18.75 2.00 -34.86
C ALA A 115 -19.16 3.48 -34.70
N GLY A 116 -18.20 4.40 -34.59
CA GLY A 116 -18.42 5.85 -34.51
C GLY A 116 -18.67 6.38 -33.09
N LEU A 117 -18.31 5.63 -32.05
CA LEU A 117 -18.32 6.14 -30.68
C LEU A 117 -17.08 7.00 -30.44
N ASP A 118 -17.29 8.20 -29.91
CA ASP A 118 -16.19 9.06 -29.51
C ASP A 118 -15.39 8.41 -28.36
N PRO A 119 -14.05 8.34 -28.46
CA PRO A 119 -13.24 7.73 -27.43
C PRO A 119 -13.29 8.55 -26.15
N ASP A 120 -13.63 7.89 -25.05
CA ASP A 120 -13.49 8.45 -23.72
C ASP A 120 -12.05 8.32 -23.21
N MET A 121 -11.79 8.83 -22.00
CA MET A 121 -10.44 8.77 -21.41
C MET A 121 -9.97 7.32 -21.22
N THR A 122 -10.87 6.37 -20.96
CA THR A 122 -10.50 4.97 -20.82
C THR A 122 -10.06 4.38 -22.16
N ALA A 123 -10.78 4.68 -23.24
CA ALA A 123 -10.37 4.32 -24.60
C ALA A 123 -9.00 4.91 -24.95
N GLU A 124 -8.76 6.19 -24.65
CA GLU A 124 -7.44 6.84 -24.85
C GLU A 124 -6.32 6.11 -24.09
N ILE A 125 -6.55 5.74 -22.83
CA ILE A 125 -5.57 5.00 -22.01
C ILE A 125 -5.33 3.62 -22.64
N THR A 126 -6.38 2.90 -23.01
CA THR A 126 -6.29 1.54 -23.58
C THR A 126 -5.45 1.53 -24.85
N LEU A 127 -5.70 2.45 -25.79
CA LEU A 127 -4.93 2.56 -27.03
C LEU A 127 -3.44 2.84 -26.73
N LYS A 128 -3.16 3.81 -25.86
CA LYS A 128 -1.79 4.18 -25.51
C LYS A 128 -1.06 3.08 -24.71
N ALA A 129 -1.77 2.35 -23.85
CA ALA A 129 -1.23 1.21 -23.12
C ALA A 129 -0.84 0.08 -24.07
N HIS A 130 -1.68 -0.19 -25.08
CA HIS A 130 -1.38 -1.14 -26.15
C HIS A 130 -0.11 -0.73 -26.91
N ASP A 131 0.02 0.53 -27.31
CA ASP A 131 1.23 1.05 -27.97
C ASP A 131 2.48 0.85 -27.10
N ILE A 132 2.41 1.17 -25.81
CA ILE A 132 3.53 0.99 -24.86
C ILE A 132 3.91 -0.48 -24.73
N SER A 133 2.93 -1.39 -24.69
CA SER A 133 3.16 -2.84 -24.62
C SER A 133 3.82 -3.35 -25.91
N ALA A 134 3.38 -2.86 -27.07
CA ALA A 134 3.94 -3.21 -28.38
C ALA A 134 5.43 -2.81 -28.55
N GLU A 135 5.91 -1.79 -27.82
CA GLU A 135 7.32 -1.43 -27.76
C GLU A 135 8.20 -2.47 -27.05
N LYS A 136 7.61 -3.44 -26.35
CA LYS A 136 8.30 -4.56 -25.67
C LYS A 136 9.43 -4.12 -24.74
N LYS A 137 9.25 -2.97 -24.07
CA LYS A 137 10.18 -2.52 -23.02
C LYS A 137 10.26 -3.59 -21.94
N SER A 138 11.43 -3.78 -21.33
CA SER A 138 11.56 -4.71 -20.22
C SER A 138 10.74 -4.22 -19.00
N TYR A 139 10.31 -5.15 -18.16
CA TYR A 139 9.57 -4.81 -16.93
C TYR A 139 10.31 -3.78 -16.06
N LYS A 140 11.65 -3.87 -15.99
CA LYS A 140 12.49 -2.92 -15.25
C LYS A 140 12.47 -1.52 -15.86
N GLU A 141 12.43 -1.42 -17.19
CA GLU A 141 12.29 -0.14 -17.89
C GLU A 141 10.90 0.46 -17.66
N LEU A 142 9.85 -0.36 -17.69
CA LEU A 142 8.50 0.11 -17.34
C LEU A 142 8.40 0.60 -15.89
N CYS A 143 8.97 -0.12 -14.92
CA CYS A 143 9.03 0.36 -13.53
C CYS A 143 9.74 1.72 -13.41
N ARG A 144 10.81 1.93 -14.18
CA ARG A 144 11.55 3.19 -14.21
C ARG A 144 10.71 4.30 -14.85
N LEU A 145 10.05 4.02 -15.97
CA LEU A 145 9.20 4.97 -16.66
C LEU A 145 8.02 5.39 -15.78
N LEU A 146 7.34 4.44 -15.15
CA LEU A 146 6.25 4.72 -14.22
C LEU A 146 6.74 5.57 -13.03
N ALA A 147 7.90 5.24 -12.46
CA ALA A 147 8.50 6.03 -11.38
C ALA A 147 8.74 7.48 -11.77
N GLU A 148 9.29 7.71 -12.97
CA GLU A 148 9.53 9.05 -13.49
C GLU A 148 8.23 9.85 -13.65
N LYS A 149 7.20 9.27 -14.28
CA LYS A 149 5.89 9.92 -14.46
C LYS A 149 5.20 10.25 -13.14
N GLN A 150 5.24 9.32 -12.17
CA GLN A 150 4.71 9.58 -10.83
C GLN A 150 5.42 10.75 -10.14
N LEU A 151 6.74 10.83 -10.25
CA LEU A 151 7.52 11.92 -9.65
C LEU A 151 7.28 13.26 -10.35
N ILE A 152 7.09 13.27 -11.68
CA ILE A 152 6.73 14.47 -12.45
C ILE A 152 5.38 15.03 -11.97
N ILE A 153 4.37 14.18 -11.81
CA ILE A 153 3.05 14.63 -11.32
C ILE A 153 3.14 15.20 -9.90
N LEU A 154 3.97 14.59 -9.04
CA LEU A 154 4.10 15.01 -7.65
C LEU A 154 4.93 16.29 -7.46
N LYS A 155 5.93 16.53 -8.32
CA LYS A 155 6.95 17.59 -8.10
C LYS A 155 7.12 18.60 -9.24
N GLY A 156 6.53 18.37 -10.40
CA GLY A 156 6.83 19.08 -11.66
C GLY A 156 8.11 18.56 -12.35
N LYS A 157 8.26 18.77 -13.67
CA LYS A 157 9.36 18.15 -14.45
C LYS A 157 10.76 18.56 -13.99
N ARG A 158 10.94 19.81 -13.53
CA ARG A 158 12.28 20.39 -13.27
C ARG A 158 12.98 19.92 -11.99
N LYS A 159 12.37 19.04 -11.18
CA LYS A 159 12.87 18.71 -9.83
C LYS A 159 13.13 17.23 -9.57
N VAL A 160 12.99 16.35 -10.55
CA VAL A 160 13.12 14.91 -10.32
C VAL A 160 14.60 14.49 -10.45
N ALA A 161 15.21 14.10 -9.34
CA ALA A 161 16.58 13.59 -9.36
C ALA A 161 16.62 12.10 -9.74
N GLU A 162 17.63 11.71 -10.54
CA GLU A 162 17.84 10.32 -11.00
C GLU A 162 17.88 9.30 -9.84
N LYS A 163 18.40 9.70 -8.68
CA LYS A 163 18.42 8.86 -7.48
C LYS A 163 17.01 8.52 -6.98
N GLU A 164 16.11 9.50 -7.00
CA GLU A 164 14.72 9.31 -6.57
C GLU A 164 13.95 8.41 -7.54
N ILE A 165 14.20 8.56 -8.85
CA ILE A 165 13.64 7.66 -9.87
C ILE A 165 14.09 6.21 -9.60
N LYS A 166 15.38 5.99 -9.29
CA LYS A 166 15.90 4.64 -8.99
C LYS A 166 15.28 4.05 -7.72
N GLU A 167 15.16 4.83 -6.65
CA GLU A 167 14.53 4.39 -5.40
C GLU A 167 13.05 4.04 -5.64
N LYS A 168 12.31 4.91 -6.33
CA LYS A 168 10.90 4.68 -6.65
C LYS A 168 10.69 3.51 -7.61
N ALA A 169 11.53 3.36 -8.63
CA ALA A 169 11.49 2.24 -9.54
C ALA A 169 11.73 0.90 -8.82
N LYS A 170 12.59 0.88 -7.80
CA LYS A 170 12.80 -0.30 -6.95
C LYS A 170 11.57 -0.62 -6.10
N GLU A 171 10.88 0.39 -5.58
CA GLU A 171 9.59 0.18 -4.88
C GLU A 171 8.56 -0.46 -5.83
N ILE A 172 8.40 0.09 -7.04
CA ILE A 172 7.46 -0.42 -8.05
C ILE A 172 7.86 -1.82 -8.50
N PHE A 173 9.15 -2.09 -8.70
CA PHE A 173 9.63 -3.41 -9.10
C PHE A 173 9.29 -4.49 -8.07
N ASN A 174 9.32 -4.14 -6.79
CA ASN A 174 8.97 -5.03 -5.69
C ASN A 174 7.46 -5.04 -5.38
N SER A 175 6.65 -4.28 -6.12
CA SER A 175 5.20 -4.32 -6.03
C SER A 175 4.63 -5.54 -6.77
N SER A 176 3.32 -5.76 -6.62
CA SER A 176 2.57 -6.82 -7.30
C SER A 176 2.11 -6.48 -8.72
N CYS A 177 2.48 -5.31 -9.26
CA CYS A 177 2.02 -4.89 -10.57
C CYS A 177 2.46 -5.88 -11.65
N SER A 178 1.54 -6.21 -12.54
CA SER A 178 1.78 -7.01 -13.73
C SER A 178 2.39 -6.16 -14.85
N TYR A 179 2.79 -6.79 -15.97
CA TYR A 179 3.39 -6.05 -17.08
C TYR A 179 2.38 -5.09 -17.71
N GLU A 180 1.18 -5.60 -18.02
CA GLU A 180 0.14 -4.81 -18.68
C GLU A 180 -0.42 -3.72 -17.76
N GLU A 181 -0.49 -3.96 -16.44
CA GLU A 181 -0.82 -2.90 -15.48
C GLU A 181 0.21 -1.76 -15.50
N LEU A 182 1.51 -2.06 -15.67
CA LEU A 182 2.52 -1.00 -15.79
C LEU A 182 2.31 -0.19 -17.07
N CYS A 183 2.06 -0.83 -18.22
CA CYS A 183 1.75 -0.15 -19.48
C CYS A 183 0.53 0.77 -19.33
N TRP A 184 -0.53 0.25 -18.71
CA TRP A 184 -1.77 0.99 -18.47
C TRP A 184 -1.56 2.21 -17.56
N LEU A 185 -0.88 2.03 -16.43
CA LEU A 185 -0.59 3.13 -15.50
C LEU A 185 0.30 4.20 -16.14
N ILE A 186 1.29 3.80 -16.95
CA ILE A 186 2.14 4.75 -17.67
C ILE A 186 1.30 5.57 -18.65
N ALA A 187 0.44 4.92 -19.43
CA ALA A 187 -0.46 5.58 -20.37
C ALA A 187 -1.38 6.61 -19.68
N GLU A 188 -1.99 6.22 -18.55
CA GLU A 188 -2.82 7.10 -17.74
C GLU A 188 -2.05 8.34 -17.26
N LEU A 189 -0.88 8.15 -16.66
CA LEU A 189 -0.09 9.27 -16.14
C LEU A 189 0.41 10.18 -17.26
N ASP A 190 0.75 9.65 -18.42
CA ASP A 190 1.12 10.48 -19.57
C ASP A 190 -0.04 11.36 -20.03
N LEU A 191 -1.24 10.79 -20.19
CA LEU A 191 -2.42 11.57 -20.56
C LEU A 191 -2.74 12.66 -19.51
N LEU A 192 -2.56 12.36 -18.23
CA LEU A 192 -2.74 13.35 -17.17
C LEU A 192 -1.69 14.46 -17.20
N ILE A 193 -0.43 14.15 -17.50
CA ILE A 193 0.64 15.15 -17.66
C ILE A 193 0.36 16.04 -18.86
N ASP A 194 -0.05 15.44 -19.99
CA ASP A 194 -0.36 16.14 -21.24
C ASP A 194 -1.57 17.06 -21.06
N LYS A 195 -2.68 16.56 -20.47
CA LYS A 195 -3.91 17.35 -20.24
C LYS A 195 -3.73 18.47 -19.21
N LYS A 196 -2.83 18.32 -18.23
CA LYS A 196 -2.58 19.33 -17.19
C LYS A 196 -1.50 20.35 -17.54
N ASN A 197 -0.83 20.23 -18.70
CA ASN A 197 0.34 21.05 -19.06
C ASN A 197 1.36 21.13 -17.91
N ILE A 198 1.66 19.99 -17.27
CA ILE A 198 2.65 19.95 -16.19
C ILE A 198 4.05 20.11 -16.83
N ASP A 199 4.54 21.35 -16.85
CA ASP A 199 5.88 21.75 -17.30
C ASP A 199 6.99 21.63 -16.23
#